data_AF-A0A7Y3X9S0-F1
#
_entry.id   AF-A0A7Y3X9S0-F1
#
_cell.length_a   1.000
_cell.length_b   1.000
_cell.length_c   1.000
_cell.angle_alpha   90.00
_cell.angle_beta   90.00
_cell.angle_gamma   90.00
#
_symmetry.space_group_name_H-M   'P 1'
#
loop_
_entity.id
_entity.type
_entity.pdbx_description
1 polymer ?
#
loop_
_entity_poly.entity_id
_entity_poly.type
_entity_poly.pdbx_seq_one_letter_code
_entity_poly.pdbx_strand_id
1 'polypeptide(L)'
;MNGVVDQAFVDRNITPSMQEVEGAANQLEKSQSTENDLNEDEIKGLIAMREQLQSERTQIIEQINSREKVLEELQAELSTFIDRVEELEEQMGTIEKLNVFSREDEYVQASAELEEAASLVEQAQAEHNELTAQLNALDEDIKNTTDMIEGNNVNEGWLTSMRNKMSEFRDMARWERIVTTVEDVIPSLLNLMAAFLFKTLIMPLIFLALFLKGFKYIWGVDPRKWAQDEYAKMKKVED
;
A
#
# COMPACT_ATOMS: atom_id res chain seq x y z
N MET A 1 -5.38 49.62 -54.97
CA MET A 1 -4.48 49.49 -53.81
C MET A 1 -5.20 48.72 -52.69
N ASN A 2 -5.36 47.40 -52.81
CA ASN A 2 -5.90 46.51 -51.77
C ASN A 2 -5.47 45.06 -52.05
N GLY A 3 -4.17 44.84 -52.26
CA GLY A 3 -3.63 43.52 -52.61
C GLY A 3 -2.24 43.22 -52.04
N VAL A 4 -1.71 44.09 -51.17
CA VAL A 4 -0.39 43.91 -50.55
C VAL A 4 -0.50 43.76 -49.02
N VAL A 5 -1.70 43.94 -48.46
CA VAL A 5 -1.91 43.86 -47.00
C VAL A 5 -2.33 42.46 -46.55
N ASP A 6 -3.00 41.66 -47.39
CA ASP A 6 -3.48 40.33 -46.98
C ASP A 6 -2.39 39.23 -46.99
N GLN A 7 -1.34 39.36 -47.79
CA GLN A 7 -0.28 38.33 -47.84
C GLN A 7 0.64 38.37 -46.61
N ALA A 8 0.91 39.56 -46.05
CA ALA A 8 1.77 39.70 -44.88
C ALA A 8 1.12 39.24 -43.56
N PHE A 9 -0.22 39.20 -43.49
CA PHE A 9 -0.94 38.71 -42.31
C PHE A 9 -1.20 37.20 -42.36
N VAL A 10 -1.38 36.63 -43.56
CA VAL A 10 -1.57 35.20 -43.74
C VAL A 10 -0.24 34.44 -43.57
N ASP A 11 0.86 34.93 -44.12
CA ASP A 11 2.17 34.24 -44.02
C ASP A 11 2.75 34.25 -42.58
N ARG A 12 2.44 35.28 -41.79
CA ARG A 12 2.97 35.43 -40.41
C ARG A 12 2.30 34.53 -39.39
N ASN A 13 1.06 34.08 -39.65
CA ASN A 13 0.35 33.13 -38.79
C ASN A 13 0.45 31.68 -39.26
N ILE A 14 0.82 31.42 -40.52
CA ILE A 14 0.96 30.04 -41.04
C ILE A 14 2.36 29.47 -40.81
N THR A 15 3.40 30.31 -40.79
CA THR A 15 4.79 29.85 -40.60
C THR A 15 5.07 29.16 -39.25
N PRO A 16 4.59 29.67 -38.09
CA PRO A 16 4.81 28.97 -36.82
C PRO A 16 4.01 27.66 -36.76
N SER A 17 2.79 27.63 -37.30
CA SER A 17 1.96 26.42 -37.33
C SER A 17 2.50 25.35 -38.30
N MET A 18 3.20 25.75 -39.37
CA MET A 18 3.85 24.80 -40.28
C MET A 18 5.07 24.14 -39.64
N GLN A 19 5.86 24.88 -38.84
CA GLN A 19 6.98 24.33 -38.07
C GLN A 19 6.52 23.43 -36.91
N GLU A 20 5.38 23.75 -36.30
CA GLU A 20 4.80 22.94 -35.22
C GLU A 20 4.18 21.65 -35.80
N VAL A 21 3.58 21.73 -36.99
CA VAL A 21 3.06 20.56 -37.74
C VAL A 21 4.19 19.74 -38.37
N GLU A 22 5.27 20.35 -38.89
CA GLU A 22 6.49 19.64 -39.33
C GLU A 22 7.23 19.03 -38.14
N GLY A 23 7.21 19.66 -36.97
CA GLY A 23 7.77 19.12 -35.73
C GLY A 23 6.95 17.94 -35.20
N ALA A 24 5.62 18.04 -35.24
CA ALA A 24 4.71 16.95 -34.89
C ALA A 24 4.77 15.81 -35.92
N ALA A 25 4.90 16.11 -37.22
CA ALA A 25 5.08 15.13 -38.28
C ALA A 25 6.46 14.47 -38.20
N ASN A 26 7.54 15.20 -37.90
CA ASN A 26 8.86 14.61 -37.64
C ASN A 26 8.89 13.79 -36.34
N GLN A 27 8.10 14.16 -35.31
CA GLN A 27 7.91 13.32 -34.13
C GLN A 27 7.11 12.06 -34.46
N LEU A 28 6.11 12.16 -35.34
CA LEU A 28 5.31 11.02 -35.80
C LEU A 28 6.11 10.10 -36.75
N GLU A 29 6.99 10.68 -37.58
CA GLU A 29 7.87 9.99 -38.51
C GLU A 29 9.06 9.36 -37.77
N LYS A 30 9.58 9.99 -36.70
CA LYS A 30 10.47 9.33 -35.72
C LYS A 30 9.77 8.22 -34.94
N SER A 31 8.47 8.33 -34.70
CA SER A 31 7.67 7.27 -34.07
C SER A 31 7.35 6.11 -35.04
N GLN A 32 7.56 6.30 -36.35
CA GLN A 32 7.32 5.29 -37.38
C GLN A 32 8.59 4.68 -37.98
N SER A 33 9.77 5.26 -37.72
CA SER A 33 11.02 4.88 -38.41
C SER A 33 12.04 4.13 -37.54
N THR A 34 11.64 3.60 -36.37
CA THR A 34 12.52 2.73 -35.57
C THR A 34 11.67 1.71 -34.82
N GLU A 35 11.29 0.63 -35.50
CA GLU A 35 10.92 -0.61 -34.83
C GLU A 35 12.12 -1.05 -33.96
N ASN A 36 11.94 -1.07 -32.64
CA ASN A 36 12.78 -1.70 -31.60
C ASN A 36 13.90 -0.95 -30.86
N ASP A 37 14.23 0.33 -31.12
CA ASP A 37 15.20 1.02 -30.23
C ASP A 37 14.47 1.81 -29.14
N LEU A 38 14.37 1.19 -27.95
CA LEU A 38 14.01 1.87 -26.71
C LEU A 38 14.99 3.02 -26.43
N ASN A 39 14.49 4.17 -26.01
CA ASN A 39 15.35 5.26 -25.56
C ASN A 39 15.99 4.93 -24.19
N GLU A 40 17.11 5.57 -23.85
CA GLU A 40 17.87 5.34 -22.61
C GLU A 40 16.99 5.52 -21.35
N ASP A 41 16.07 6.49 -21.36
CA ASP A 41 15.13 6.70 -20.26
C ASP A 41 14.09 5.57 -20.14
N GLU A 42 13.69 4.96 -21.25
CA GLU A 42 12.75 3.83 -21.26
C GLU A 42 13.43 2.56 -20.73
N ILE A 43 14.69 2.32 -21.14
CA ILE A 43 15.51 1.23 -20.61
C ILE A 43 15.71 1.39 -19.09
N LYS A 44 16.03 2.59 -18.61
CA LYS A 44 16.15 2.86 -17.17
C LYS A 44 14.83 2.60 -16.42
N GLY A 45 13.70 3.01 -17.00
CA GLY A 45 12.38 2.72 -16.43
C GLY A 45 12.08 1.21 -16.35
N LEU A 46 12.41 0.46 -17.40
CA LEU A 46 12.24 -0.99 -17.42
C LEU A 46 13.14 -1.70 -16.40
N ILE A 47 14.38 -1.23 -16.21
CA ILE A 47 15.29 -1.77 -15.19
C ILE A 47 14.71 -1.54 -13.79
N ALA A 48 14.27 -0.32 -13.48
CA ALA A 48 13.66 0.00 -12.19
C ALA A 48 12.40 -0.83 -11.92
N MET A 49 11.56 -1.01 -12.95
CA MET A 49 10.38 -1.87 -12.84
C MET A 49 10.77 -3.34 -12.59
N ARG A 50 11.76 -3.88 -13.31
CA ARG A 50 12.24 -5.25 -13.08
C ARG A 50 12.74 -5.43 -11.65
N GLU A 51 13.46 -4.45 -11.10
CA GLU A 51 13.93 -4.48 -9.71
C GLU A 51 12.76 -4.49 -8.72
N GLN A 52 11.72 -3.68 -8.96
CA GLN A 52 10.51 -3.72 -8.16
C GLN A 52 9.80 -5.08 -8.24
N LEU A 53 9.58 -5.60 -9.45
CA LEU A 53 8.94 -6.91 -9.64
C LEU A 53 9.75 -8.02 -8.94
N GLN A 54 11.09 -7.94 -8.96
CA GLN A 54 11.95 -8.87 -8.21
C GLN A 54 11.79 -8.73 -6.69
N SER A 55 11.60 -7.51 -6.18
CA SER A 55 11.33 -7.27 -4.76
C SER A 55 9.97 -7.86 -4.36
N GLU A 56 8.93 -7.60 -5.14
CA GLU A 56 7.58 -8.17 -4.95
C GLU A 56 7.63 -9.70 -5.00
N ARG A 57 8.43 -10.28 -5.91
CA ARG A 57 8.62 -11.73 -6.05
C ARG A 57 9.19 -12.34 -4.78
N THR A 58 10.22 -11.71 -4.20
CA THR A 58 10.80 -12.16 -2.93
C THR A 58 9.77 -12.12 -1.80
N GLN A 59 8.95 -11.07 -1.73
CA GLN A 59 7.89 -10.96 -0.72
C GLN A 59 6.82 -12.05 -0.88
N ILE A 60 6.37 -12.33 -2.12
CA ILE A 60 5.39 -13.40 -2.38
C ILE A 60 5.97 -14.77 -2.01
N ILE A 61 7.24 -15.03 -2.33
CA ILE A 61 7.90 -16.29 -1.95
C ILE A 61 7.96 -16.44 -0.43
N GLU A 62 8.26 -15.38 0.30
CA GLU A 62 8.26 -15.41 1.77
C GLU A 62 6.84 -15.69 2.31
N GLN A 63 5.81 -15.07 1.72
CA GLN A 63 4.42 -15.34 2.07
C GLN A 63 4.04 -16.80 1.79
N ILE A 64 4.37 -17.34 0.61
CA ILE A 64 4.13 -18.75 0.27
C ILE A 64 4.78 -19.67 1.30
N ASN A 65 6.07 -19.49 1.59
CA ASN A 65 6.78 -20.31 2.57
C ASN A 65 6.16 -20.22 3.98
N SER A 66 5.66 -19.04 4.36
CA SER A 66 4.96 -18.88 5.64
C SER A 66 3.60 -19.59 5.67
N ARG A 67 2.86 -19.55 4.55
CA ARG A 67 1.55 -20.20 4.41
C ARG A 67 1.65 -21.71 4.29
N GLU A 68 2.69 -22.22 3.64
CA GLU A 68 2.97 -23.64 3.55
C GLU A 68 3.16 -24.25 4.96
N LYS A 69 3.90 -23.57 5.84
CA LYS A 69 4.03 -24.00 7.25
C LYS A 69 2.71 -24.03 8.00
N VAL A 70 1.88 -22.99 7.84
CA VAL A 70 0.55 -22.95 8.46
C VAL A 70 -0.33 -24.08 7.92
N LEU A 71 -0.24 -24.37 6.63
CA LEU A 71 -0.99 -25.44 5.99
C LEU A 71 -0.55 -26.81 6.49
N GLU A 72 0.76 -27.04 6.67
CA GLU A 72 1.28 -28.26 7.30
C GLU A 72 0.77 -28.42 8.74
N GLU A 73 0.75 -27.35 9.53
CA GLU A 73 0.22 -27.35 10.90
C GLU A 73 -1.28 -27.69 10.93
N LEU A 74 -2.08 -27.05 10.07
CA LEU A 74 -3.52 -27.31 9.97
C LEU A 74 -3.82 -28.74 9.47
N GLN A 75 -3.02 -29.28 8.55
CA GLN A 75 -3.16 -30.66 8.09
C GLN A 75 -2.82 -31.67 9.19
N ALA A 76 -1.79 -31.39 10.00
CA ALA A 76 -1.46 -32.21 11.15
C ALA A 76 -2.60 -32.19 12.18
N GLU A 77 -3.15 -31.02 12.48
CA GLU A 77 -4.30 -30.87 13.36
C GLU A 77 -5.55 -31.59 12.82
N LEU A 78 -5.84 -31.44 11.52
CA LEU A 78 -6.92 -32.15 10.85
C LEU A 78 -6.79 -33.67 11.01
N SER A 79 -5.57 -34.22 10.85
CA SER A 79 -5.31 -35.64 11.09
C SER A 79 -5.70 -36.06 12.51
N THR A 80 -5.41 -35.24 13.53
CA THR A 80 -5.80 -35.57 14.91
C THR A 80 -7.31 -35.57 15.11
N PHE A 81 -8.05 -34.69 14.43
CA PHE A 81 -9.51 -34.70 14.48
C PHE A 81 -10.10 -35.90 13.74
N ILE A 82 -9.51 -36.31 12.61
CA ILE A 82 -9.90 -37.52 11.88
C ILE A 82 -9.74 -38.73 12.80
N ASP A 83 -8.57 -38.91 13.40
CA ASP A 83 -8.28 -40.04 14.29
C ASP A 83 -9.26 -40.09 15.47
N ARG A 84 -9.58 -38.93 16.06
CA ARG A 84 -10.55 -38.83 17.17
C ARG A 84 -11.96 -39.22 16.74
N VAL A 85 -12.42 -38.76 15.57
CA VAL A 85 -13.75 -39.12 15.06
C VAL A 85 -13.80 -40.61 14.76
N GLU A 86 -12.77 -41.17 14.11
CA GLU A 86 -12.68 -42.61 13.84
C GLU A 86 -12.71 -43.45 15.13
N GLU A 87 -11.96 -43.06 16.17
CA GLU A 87 -11.98 -43.75 17.46
C GLU A 87 -13.38 -43.75 18.09
N LEU A 88 -14.08 -42.62 18.07
CA LEU A 88 -15.46 -42.52 18.56
C LEU A 88 -16.41 -43.37 17.71
N GLU A 89 -16.24 -43.40 16.38
CA GLU A 89 -17.04 -44.28 15.52
C GLU A 89 -16.80 -45.75 15.81
N GLU A 90 -15.58 -46.17 16.13
CA GLU A 90 -15.29 -47.56 16.49
C GLU A 90 -15.97 -47.97 17.80
N GLN A 91 -16.08 -47.06 18.76
CA GLN A 91 -16.72 -47.30 20.05
C GLN A 91 -18.25 -47.34 19.96
N MET A 92 -18.84 -46.73 18.93
CA MET A 92 -20.29 -46.70 18.72
C MET A 92 -20.88 -48.06 18.33
N GLY A 93 -22.04 -48.39 18.92
CA GLY A 93 -22.83 -49.56 18.55
C GLY A 93 -23.49 -49.44 17.17
N THR A 94 -23.86 -50.59 16.58
CA THR A 94 -24.43 -50.64 15.21
C THR A 94 -25.75 -49.87 15.06
N ILE A 95 -26.52 -49.74 16.14
CA ILE A 95 -27.77 -48.97 16.17
C ILE A 95 -27.49 -47.46 16.20
N GLU A 96 -26.48 -47.03 16.97
CA GLU A 96 -26.06 -45.62 17.06
C GLU A 96 -25.45 -45.12 15.75
N LYS A 97 -24.73 -45.99 15.02
CA LYS A 97 -24.22 -45.67 13.67
C LYS A 97 -25.33 -45.38 12.66
N LEU A 98 -26.45 -46.11 12.74
CA LEU A 98 -27.58 -45.98 11.81
C LEU A 98 -28.55 -44.86 12.21
N ASN A 99 -28.61 -44.49 13.48
CA ASN A 99 -29.50 -43.44 13.97
C ASN A 99 -28.73 -42.18 14.35
N VAL A 100 -28.76 -41.19 13.45
CA VAL A 100 -28.08 -39.89 13.60
C VAL A 100 -28.56 -39.12 14.84
N PHE A 101 -29.79 -39.36 15.31
CA PHE A 101 -30.36 -38.68 16.48
C PHE A 101 -30.03 -39.34 17.82
N SER A 102 -29.42 -40.54 17.82
CA SER A 102 -28.94 -41.21 19.03
C SER A 102 -27.42 -41.18 19.16
N ARG A 103 -26.74 -40.38 18.35
CA ARG A 103 -25.29 -40.18 18.47
C ARG A 103 -25.00 -39.45 19.78
N GLU A 104 -23.93 -39.85 20.44
CA GLU A 104 -23.48 -39.18 21.66
C GLU A 104 -23.05 -37.73 21.34
N ASP A 105 -23.32 -36.80 22.25
CA ASP A 105 -22.99 -35.38 22.08
C ASP A 105 -21.50 -35.17 21.77
N GLU A 106 -20.63 -36.05 22.31
CA GLU A 106 -19.18 -36.02 22.07
C GLU A 106 -18.80 -36.32 20.61
N TYR A 107 -19.47 -37.27 19.96
CA TYR A 107 -19.25 -37.57 18.54
C TYR A 107 -19.72 -36.41 17.64
N VAL A 108 -20.87 -35.82 17.96
CA VAL A 108 -21.42 -34.68 17.21
C VAL A 108 -20.47 -33.50 17.31
N GLN A 109 -19.93 -33.23 18.50
CA GLN A 109 -18.93 -32.18 18.70
C GLN A 109 -17.64 -32.47 17.93
N ALA A 110 -17.07 -33.67 18.05
CA ALA A 110 -15.84 -34.04 17.35
C ALA A 110 -16.00 -33.96 15.81
N SER A 111 -17.17 -34.34 15.30
CA SER A 111 -17.49 -34.22 13.86
C SER A 111 -17.56 -32.76 13.40
N ALA A 112 -18.11 -31.87 14.24
CA ALA A 112 -18.16 -30.44 13.94
C ALA A 112 -16.75 -29.80 13.98
N GLU A 113 -15.93 -30.18 14.96
CA GLU A 113 -14.51 -29.75 15.04
C GLU A 113 -13.72 -30.23 13.80
N LEU A 114 -13.96 -31.46 13.34
CA LEU A 114 -13.37 -32.00 12.11
C LEU A 114 -13.78 -31.20 10.87
N GLU A 115 -15.07 -30.87 10.73
CA GLU A 115 -15.59 -30.09 9.62
C GLU A 115 -15.00 -28.66 9.59
N GLU A 116 -14.90 -28.02 10.76
CA GLU A 116 -14.26 -26.72 10.92
C GLU A 116 -12.78 -26.76 10.52
N ALA A 117 -12.03 -27.75 11.03
CA ALA A 117 -10.62 -27.94 10.68
C ALA A 117 -10.43 -28.19 9.18
N ALA A 118 -11.30 -28.99 8.56
CA ALA A 118 -11.25 -29.26 7.12
C ALA A 118 -11.49 -27.98 6.29
N SER A 119 -12.44 -27.14 6.73
CA SER A 119 -12.70 -25.85 6.09
C SER A 119 -11.51 -24.90 6.18
N LEU A 120 -10.82 -24.85 7.33
CA LEU A 120 -9.61 -24.05 7.50
C LEU A 120 -8.47 -24.51 6.58
N VAL A 121 -8.27 -25.82 6.44
CA VAL A 121 -7.28 -26.39 5.50
C VAL A 121 -7.63 -26.02 4.06
N GLU A 122 -8.89 -26.13 3.67
CA GLU A 122 -9.34 -25.76 2.32
C GLU A 122 -9.08 -24.27 2.03
N GLN A 123 -9.42 -23.39 2.98
CA GLN A 123 -9.16 -21.96 2.85
C GLN A 123 -7.67 -21.67 2.73
N ALA A 124 -6.84 -22.25 3.59
CA ALA A 124 -5.39 -22.06 3.55
C ALA A 124 -4.79 -22.56 2.21
N GLN A 125 -5.29 -23.68 1.69
CA GLN A 125 -4.87 -24.20 0.39
C GLN A 125 -5.28 -23.28 -0.77
N ALA A 126 -6.47 -22.67 -0.71
CA ALA A 126 -6.92 -21.70 -1.70
C ALA A 126 -6.03 -20.45 -1.70
N GLU A 127 -5.72 -19.90 -0.52
CA GLU A 127 -4.81 -18.76 -0.37
C GLU A 127 -3.40 -19.08 -0.91
N HIS A 128 -2.88 -20.27 -0.61
CA HIS A 128 -1.59 -20.74 -1.14
C HIS A 128 -1.59 -20.83 -2.67
N ASN A 129 -2.66 -21.36 -3.26
CA ASN A 129 -2.80 -21.48 -4.71
C ASN A 129 -2.90 -20.11 -5.38
N GLU A 130 -3.59 -19.16 -4.74
CA GLU A 130 -3.68 -17.78 -5.22
C GLU A 130 -2.29 -17.13 -5.24
N LEU A 131 -1.53 -17.22 -4.15
CA LEU A 131 -0.17 -16.68 -4.08
C LEU A 131 0.76 -17.33 -5.12
N THR A 132 0.61 -18.64 -5.35
CA THR A 132 1.38 -19.35 -6.38
C THR A 132 1.01 -18.85 -7.79
N ALA A 133 -0.27 -18.59 -8.06
CA ALA A 133 -0.71 -18.01 -9.33
C ALA A 133 -0.18 -16.58 -9.51
N GLN A 134 -0.19 -15.77 -8.45
CA GLN A 134 0.40 -14.43 -8.45
C GLN A 134 1.91 -14.48 -8.72
N LEU A 135 2.65 -15.42 -8.10
CA LEU A 135 4.08 -15.62 -8.36
C LEU A 135 4.36 -15.97 -9.82
N ASN A 136 3.56 -16.86 -10.41
CA ASN A 136 3.72 -17.25 -11.82
C ASN A 136 3.47 -16.07 -12.76
N ALA A 137 2.43 -15.27 -12.51
CA ALA A 137 2.15 -14.07 -13.28
C ALA A 137 3.29 -13.04 -13.16
N LEU A 138 3.87 -12.90 -11.97
CA LEU A 138 4.98 -12.01 -11.71
C LEU A 138 6.27 -12.47 -12.40
N ASP A 139 6.53 -13.78 -12.42
CA ASP A 139 7.67 -14.36 -13.15
C ASP A 139 7.53 -14.16 -14.66
N GLU A 140 6.31 -14.22 -15.20
CA GLU A 140 6.02 -13.85 -16.57
C GLU A 140 6.28 -12.36 -16.84
N ASP A 141 5.84 -11.47 -15.95
CA ASP A 141 6.08 -10.02 -16.06
C ASP A 141 7.58 -9.68 -16.01
N ILE A 142 8.35 -10.32 -15.12
CA ILE A 142 9.81 -10.16 -15.04
C ILE A 142 10.48 -10.61 -16.33
N LYS A 143 10.06 -11.77 -16.85
CA LYS A 143 10.59 -12.31 -18.10
C LYS A 143 10.30 -11.36 -19.26
N ASN A 144 9.06 -10.94 -19.43
CA ASN A 144 8.65 -10.02 -20.49
C ASN A 144 9.39 -8.67 -20.39
N THR A 145 9.59 -8.15 -19.17
CA THR A 145 10.39 -6.95 -18.93
C THR A 145 11.85 -7.14 -19.36
N THR A 146 12.43 -8.30 -19.05
CA THR A 146 13.80 -8.65 -19.44
C THR A 146 13.93 -8.79 -20.95
N ASP A 147 13.01 -9.51 -21.58
CA ASP A 147 12.94 -9.66 -23.03
C ASP A 147 12.82 -8.30 -23.72
N MET A 148 12.03 -7.36 -23.17
CA MET A 148 11.92 -5.99 -23.69
C MET A 148 13.24 -5.22 -23.59
N ILE A 149 13.95 -5.32 -22.46
CA ILE A 149 15.26 -4.68 -22.27
C ILE A 149 16.30 -5.24 -23.25
N GLU A 150 16.22 -6.53 -23.56
CA GLU A 150 17.14 -7.20 -24.48
C GLU A 150 16.77 -7.00 -25.97
N GLY A 151 15.65 -6.33 -26.25
CA GLY A 151 15.15 -6.10 -27.62
C GLY A 151 14.52 -7.33 -28.26
N ASN A 152 14.12 -8.32 -27.45
CA ASN A 152 13.40 -9.51 -27.90
C ASN A 152 11.91 -9.19 -28.11
N ASN A 153 11.25 -9.97 -28.96
CA ASN A 153 9.81 -9.80 -29.19
C ASN A 153 9.00 -10.19 -27.95
N VAL A 154 8.15 -9.27 -27.49
CA VAL A 154 7.26 -9.48 -26.34
C VAL A 154 5.80 -9.50 -26.80
N ASN A 155 4.94 -10.19 -26.07
CA ASN A 155 3.51 -10.28 -26.36
C ASN A 155 2.86 -8.88 -26.41
N GLU A 156 2.13 -8.58 -27.49
CA GLU A 156 1.40 -7.32 -27.70
C GLU A 156 0.42 -6.99 -26.56
N GLY A 157 -0.22 -8.02 -25.98
CA GLY A 157 -1.12 -7.86 -24.83
C GLY A 157 -0.41 -7.37 -23.58
N TRP A 158 0.80 -7.89 -23.33
CA TRP A 158 1.65 -7.45 -22.23
C TRP A 158 2.21 -6.05 -22.47
N LEU A 159 2.66 -5.74 -23.70
CA LEU A 159 3.14 -4.38 -24.04
C LEU A 159 2.07 -3.31 -23.83
N THR A 160 0.81 -3.65 -24.11
CA THR A 160 -0.32 -2.74 -23.91
C THR A 160 -0.59 -2.49 -22.42
N SER A 161 -0.61 -3.54 -21.58
CA SER A 161 -0.79 -3.39 -20.13
C SER A 161 0.40 -2.68 -19.48
N MET A 162 1.61 -2.97 -19.96
CA MET A 162 2.85 -2.37 -19.53
C MET A 162 2.90 -0.87 -19.83
N ARG A 163 2.50 -0.44 -21.03
CA ARG A 163 2.47 0.99 -21.38
C ARG A 163 1.56 1.79 -20.44
N ASN A 164 0.48 1.19 -19.97
CA ASN A 164 -0.41 1.80 -18.97
C ASN A 164 0.30 1.91 -17.60
N LYS A 165 0.90 0.82 -17.09
CA LYS A 165 1.66 0.83 -15.82
C LYS A 165 2.85 1.80 -15.88
N MET A 166 3.60 1.81 -16.99
CA MET A 166 4.76 2.70 -17.20
C MET A 166 4.35 4.18 -17.16
N SER A 167 3.13 4.52 -17.58
CA SER A 167 2.62 5.90 -17.47
C SER A 167 2.41 6.31 -16.02
N GLU A 168 1.89 5.41 -15.17
CA GLU A 168 1.73 5.61 -13.74
C GLU A 168 3.10 5.68 -13.03
N PHE A 169 4.05 4.83 -13.43
CA PHE A 169 5.43 4.86 -12.94
C PHE A 169 6.19 6.12 -13.32
N ARG A 170 6.01 6.62 -14.55
CA ARG A 170 6.61 7.88 -14.99
C ARG A 170 6.07 9.05 -14.17
N ASP A 171 4.80 9.01 -13.80
CA ASP A 171 4.19 10.02 -12.95
C ASP A 171 4.66 9.88 -11.49
N MET A 172 4.92 8.66 -11.01
CA MET A 172 5.52 8.40 -9.70
C MET A 172 7.01 8.80 -9.61
N ALA A 173 7.81 8.57 -10.66
CA ALA A 173 9.20 9.03 -10.76
C ALA A 173 9.31 10.57 -10.97
N ARG A 174 8.26 11.20 -11.51
CA ARG A 174 8.09 12.66 -11.47
C ARG A 174 7.70 13.13 -10.07
N TRP A 175 6.88 12.36 -9.36
CA TRP A 175 6.51 12.61 -7.96
C TRP A 175 7.72 12.53 -7.02
N GLU A 176 8.64 11.59 -7.21
CA GLU A 176 9.88 11.50 -6.41
C GLU A 176 10.82 12.70 -6.64
N ARG A 177 10.83 13.27 -7.86
CA ARG A 177 11.45 14.58 -8.15
C ARG A 177 10.72 15.76 -7.51
N ILE A 178 9.40 15.68 -7.33
CA ILE A 178 8.63 16.70 -6.59
C ILE A 178 8.85 16.55 -5.07
N VAL A 179 8.96 15.32 -4.55
CA VAL A 179 9.22 15.01 -3.13
C VAL A 179 10.63 15.43 -2.69
N THR A 180 11.64 15.27 -3.54
CA THR A 180 12.98 15.85 -3.31
C THR A 180 12.96 17.39 -3.28
N THR A 181 11.99 18.04 -3.93
CA THR A 181 11.76 19.48 -3.78
C THR A 181 11.02 19.83 -2.48
N VAL A 182 10.27 18.87 -1.89
CA VAL A 182 9.58 19.02 -0.60
C VAL A 182 10.54 18.84 0.59
N GLU A 183 11.63 18.08 0.46
CA GLU A 183 12.69 17.99 1.49
C GLU A 183 13.28 19.37 1.83
N ASP A 184 13.31 20.31 0.88
CA ASP A 184 13.72 21.71 1.13
C ASP A 184 12.64 22.57 1.81
N VAL A 185 11.37 22.13 1.82
CA VAL A 185 10.25 22.83 2.46
C VAL A 185 10.04 22.35 3.90
N ILE A 186 10.49 21.14 4.26
CA ILE A 186 10.40 20.58 5.63
C ILE A 186 11.08 21.47 6.68
N PRO A 187 12.31 22.00 6.48
CA PRO A 187 12.93 22.92 7.43
C PRO A 187 12.15 24.23 7.58
N SER A 188 11.55 24.71 6.48
CA SER A 188 10.75 25.93 6.46
C SER A 188 9.44 25.77 7.22
N LEU A 189 8.75 24.63 7.05
CA LEU A 189 7.55 24.26 7.81
C LEU A 189 7.86 23.98 9.28
N LEU A 190 8.99 23.33 9.60
CA LEU A 190 9.44 23.13 10.99
C LEU A 190 9.74 24.46 11.68
N ASN A 191 10.38 25.41 10.99
CA ASN A 191 10.58 26.75 11.55
C ASN A 191 9.25 27.51 11.73
N LEU A 192 8.29 27.33 10.83
CA LEU A 192 6.98 27.96 10.92
C LEU A 192 6.14 27.34 12.05
N MET A 193 6.17 26.02 12.23
CA MET A 193 5.57 25.32 13.38
C MET A 193 6.27 25.69 14.69
N ALA A 194 7.59 25.79 14.72
CA ALA A 194 8.33 26.22 15.89
C ALA A 194 7.96 27.65 16.29
N ALA A 195 7.88 28.58 15.34
CA ALA A 195 7.44 29.96 15.58
C ALA A 195 5.97 30.01 16.04
N PHE A 196 5.10 29.15 15.50
CA PHE A 196 3.72 29.05 15.90
C PHE A 196 3.57 28.48 17.32
N LEU A 197 4.28 27.41 17.66
CA LEU A 197 4.31 26.84 19.02
C LEU A 197 4.91 27.82 20.03
N PHE A 198 5.94 28.57 19.65
CA PHE A 198 6.52 29.60 20.51
C PHE A 198 5.53 30.72 20.81
N LYS A 199 4.80 31.18 19.79
CA LYS A 199 3.80 32.25 19.94
C LYS A 199 2.51 31.79 20.63
N THR A 200 2.05 30.58 20.37
CA THR A 200 0.74 30.09 20.85
C THR A 200 0.79 29.30 22.15
N LEU A 201 1.94 28.70 22.49
CA LEU A 201 2.05 27.79 23.63
C LEU A 201 3.04 28.29 24.67
N ILE A 202 4.23 28.73 24.24
CA ILE A 202 5.26 29.23 25.17
C ILE A 202 4.89 30.62 25.70
N MET A 203 4.41 31.53 24.85
CA MET A 203 4.03 32.89 25.28
C MET A 203 2.91 32.91 26.34
N PRO A 204 1.81 32.14 26.21
CA PRO A 204 0.78 32.07 27.25
C PRO A 204 1.25 31.38 28.53
N LEU A 205 2.12 30.37 28.44
CA LEU A 205 2.69 29.70 29.63
C LEU A 205 3.59 30.64 30.43
N ILE A 206 4.43 31.44 29.75
CA ILE A 206 5.25 32.47 30.41
C ILE A 206 4.34 33.52 31.05
N PHE A 207 3.29 33.96 30.33
CA PHE A 207 2.32 34.90 30.88
C PHE A 207 1.61 34.34 32.12
N LEU A 208 1.20 33.07 32.09
CA LEU A 208 0.59 32.38 33.23
C LEU A 208 1.57 32.27 34.42
N ALA A 209 2.84 31.93 34.15
CA ALA A 209 3.86 31.82 35.20
C ALA A 209 4.15 33.18 35.85
N LEU A 210 4.25 34.26 35.05
CA LEU A 210 4.40 35.62 35.55
C LEU A 210 3.15 36.09 36.29
N PHE A 211 1.96 35.74 35.80
CA PHE A 211 0.69 36.06 36.44
C PHE A 211 0.58 35.39 37.82
N LEU A 212 0.93 34.11 37.94
CA LEU A 212 0.96 33.40 39.23
C LEU A 212 1.96 34.04 40.21
N LYS A 213 3.14 34.43 39.71
CA LYS A 213 4.16 35.08 40.54
C LYS A 213 3.75 36.50 40.96
N GLY A 214 3.09 37.23 40.06
CA GLY A 214 2.52 38.56 40.32
C GLY A 214 1.37 38.50 41.33
N PHE A 215 0.46 37.54 41.19
CA PHE A 215 -0.63 37.31 42.15
C PHE A 215 -0.10 37.02 43.55
N LYS A 216 0.93 36.16 43.66
CA LYS A 216 1.59 35.89 44.94
C LYS A 216 2.26 37.13 45.54
N TYR A 217 2.85 38.00 44.71
CA TYR A 217 3.53 39.20 45.17
C TYR A 217 2.56 40.30 45.64
N ILE A 218 1.41 40.46 44.97
CA ILE A 218 0.43 41.50 45.30
C ILE A 218 -0.53 41.04 46.41
N TRP A 219 -0.93 39.76 46.43
CA TRP A 219 -1.97 39.25 47.34
C TRP A 219 -1.48 38.31 48.44
N GLY A 220 -0.21 37.87 48.42
CA GLY A 220 0.38 37.05 49.48
C GLY A 220 -0.20 35.64 49.66
N VAL A 221 -1.16 35.22 48.83
CA VAL A 221 -1.81 33.90 48.89
C VAL A 221 -1.31 33.04 47.74
N ASP A 222 -1.01 31.76 48.01
CA ASP A 222 -0.52 30.80 47.02
C ASP A 222 -1.71 30.07 46.36
N PRO A 223 -2.07 30.36 45.09
CA PRO A 223 -3.29 29.87 44.47
C PRO A 223 -3.30 28.33 44.30
N ARG A 224 -2.13 27.69 44.32
CA ARG A 224 -2.04 26.21 44.34
C ARG A 224 -2.56 25.61 45.64
N LYS A 225 -2.32 26.26 46.77
CA LYS A 225 -2.85 25.80 48.08
C LYS A 225 -4.36 26.02 48.15
N TRP A 226 -4.82 27.17 47.66
CA TRP A 226 -6.26 27.45 47.60
C TRP A 226 -7.04 26.44 46.73
N ALA A 227 -6.52 26.09 45.56
CA ALA A 227 -7.13 25.07 44.71
C ALA A 227 -7.14 23.67 45.35
N GLN A 228 -6.08 23.30 46.08
CA GLN A 228 -6.01 22.04 46.83
C GLN A 228 -6.96 22.01 48.03
N ASP A 229 -7.09 23.12 48.75
CA ASP A 229 -8.00 23.24 49.89
C ASP A 229 -9.47 23.15 49.44
N GLU A 230 -9.79 23.69 48.26
CA GLU A 230 -11.15 23.61 47.70
C GLU A 230 -11.47 22.20 47.18
N TYR A 231 -10.50 21.51 46.57
CA TYR A 231 -10.65 20.10 46.15
C TYR A 231 -10.79 19.16 47.36
N ALA A 232 -10.06 19.43 48.44
CA ALA A 232 -10.17 18.68 49.69
C ALA A 232 -11.51 18.91 50.42
N LYS A 233 -12.10 20.10 50.30
CA LYS A 233 -13.46 20.37 50.78
C LYS A 233 -14.53 19.60 50.01
N MET A 234 -14.42 19.52 48.68
CA MET A 234 -15.38 18.77 47.87
C MET A 234 -15.37 17.27 48.20
N LYS A 235 -14.18 16.69 48.44
CA LYS A 235 -14.05 15.28 48.82
C LYS A 235 -14.65 14.93 50.19
N LYS A 236 -14.75 15.90 51.11
CA LYS A 236 -15.35 15.70 52.44
C LYS A 236 -16.88 15.80 52.48
N VAL A 237 -17.52 16.13 51.36
CA VAL A 237 -19.00 16.22 51.26
C VAL A 237 -19.59 14.90 50.72
N GLU A 238 -18.77 13.97 50.25
CA GLU A 238 -19.17 12.66 49.71
C GLU A 238 -19.03 11.49 50.71
N ASP A 239 -18.52 11.73 51.93
CA ASP A 239 -18.52 10.77 53.07
C ASP A 239 -19.52 11.22 54.15
#